data_AF-A0A922Z517-F1
#
_entry.id   AF-A0A922Z517-F1
#
_cell.length_a   1.000
_cell.length_b   1.000
_cell.length_c   1.000
_cell.angle_alpha   90.00
_cell.angle_beta   90.00
_cell.angle_gamma   90.00
#
_symmetry.space_group_name_H-M   'P 1'
#
loop_
_entity.id
_entity.type
_entity.pdbx_description
1 polymer ?
#
loop_
_entity_poly.entity_id
_entity_poly.type
_entity_poly.pdbx_seq_one_letter_code
_entity_poly.pdbx_strand_id
1 'polypeptide(L)'
;MTEIAFILLDRPVTWAQAALGFGGATLGLLLLLALSAWRGSRRRALEALIAAERARETDDKVAEMNRLQAELTGRMQSMAEILSTRQGDLARLVADRMEGLRHQVGQGLEQNVRQTSESLGRLQERLAVIDSAQKNLTNLTSEVVTLRDVLSNKQARGAYGQGRMEAIIRDGLPGAFFAFQPQLSNGKRPDCLVTLPGDGRGLVIDAKFPLESFTQLR
;
A
#
# COMPACT_ATOMS: atom_id res chain seq x y z
N MET A 1 -0.02 86.03 -108.30
CA MET A 1 0.14 84.59 -108.57
C MET A 1 -0.28 83.84 -107.31
N THR A 2 -1.48 83.28 -107.29
CA THR A 2 -2.00 82.50 -106.16
C THR A 2 -1.76 81.02 -106.45
N GLU A 3 -0.70 80.46 -105.86
CA GLU A 3 -0.34 79.04 -106.04
C GLU A 3 -1.36 78.12 -105.34
N ILE A 4 -1.93 77.22 -106.14
CA ILE A 4 -2.85 76.17 -105.71
C ILE A 4 -2.00 74.99 -105.22
N ALA A 5 -2.28 74.48 -104.02
CA ALA A 5 -1.50 73.39 -103.44
C ALA A 5 -1.98 72.01 -103.91
N PHE A 6 -3.30 71.79 -103.91
CA PHE A 6 -3.95 70.54 -104.33
C PHE A 6 -5.46 70.75 -104.58
N ILE A 7 -6.10 69.91 -105.41
CA ILE A 7 -7.55 69.97 -105.70
C ILE A 7 -8.26 68.91 -104.87
N LEU A 8 -9.16 69.33 -103.99
CA LEU A 8 -9.95 68.44 -103.14
C LEU A 8 -11.43 68.59 -103.49
N LEU A 9 -12.08 67.51 -103.95
CA LEU A 9 -13.52 67.47 -104.30
C LEU A 9 -13.95 68.68 -105.17
N ASP A 10 -13.30 68.86 -106.32
CA ASP A 10 -13.62 69.90 -107.32
C ASP A 10 -13.50 71.37 -106.86
N ARG A 11 -12.86 71.64 -105.71
CA ARG A 11 -12.50 72.99 -105.29
C ARG A 11 -10.97 73.16 -105.18
N PRO A 12 -10.37 74.19 -105.81
CA PRO A 12 -8.94 74.47 -105.67
C PRO A 12 -8.66 75.02 -104.28
N VAL A 13 -7.84 74.31 -103.51
CA VAL A 13 -7.46 74.70 -102.14
C VAL A 13 -6.11 75.42 -102.18
N THR A 14 -6.05 76.62 -101.63
CA THR A 14 -4.81 77.40 -101.52
C THR A 14 -3.97 76.95 -100.32
N TRP A 15 -2.64 77.14 -100.35
CA TRP A 15 -1.75 76.80 -99.23
C TRP A 15 -2.20 77.39 -97.88
N ALA A 16 -2.81 78.59 -97.90
CA ALA A 16 -3.37 79.23 -96.71
C ALA A 16 -4.55 78.46 -96.10
N GLN A 17 -5.43 77.88 -96.94
CA GLN A 17 -6.58 77.09 -96.48
C GLN A 17 -6.15 75.74 -95.91
N ALA A 18 -5.13 75.10 -96.49
CA ALA A 18 -4.57 73.84 -95.98
C ALA A 18 -3.90 74.03 -94.60
N ALA A 19 -3.14 75.12 -94.41
CA ALA A 19 -2.50 75.45 -93.14
C ALA A 19 -3.53 75.71 -92.02
N LEU A 20 -4.63 76.42 -92.33
CA LEU A 20 -5.72 76.67 -91.37
C LEU A 20 -6.47 75.39 -91.00
N GLY A 21 -6.71 74.49 -91.97
CA GLY A 21 -7.34 73.19 -91.72
C GLY A 21 -6.50 72.29 -90.81
N PHE A 22 -5.19 72.20 -91.06
CA PHE A 22 -4.27 71.43 -90.21
C PHE A 22 -4.12 72.06 -88.81
N GLY A 23 -4.06 73.39 -88.73
CA GLY A 23 -4.09 74.12 -87.46
C GLY A 23 -5.35 73.83 -86.65
N GLY A 24 -6.53 73.85 -87.28
CA GLY A 24 -7.80 73.51 -86.63
C GLY A 24 -7.88 72.05 -86.17
N ALA A 25 -7.41 71.12 -87.00
CA ALA A 25 -7.40 69.69 -86.66
C ALA A 25 -6.45 69.39 -85.49
N THR A 26 -5.27 69.99 -85.46
CA THR A 26 -4.31 69.83 -84.36
C THR A 26 -4.82 70.46 -83.07
N LEU A 27 -5.43 71.65 -83.12
CA LEU A 27 -6.07 72.28 -81.95
C LEU A 27 -7.24 71.44 -81.42
N GLY A 28 -8.07 70.90 -82.32
CA GLY A 28 -9.17 69.99 -81.96
C GLY A 28 -8.68 68.69 -81.31
N LEU A 29 -7.61 68.11 -81.83
CA LEU A 29 -6.97 66.92 -81.26
C LEU A 29 -6.39 67.22 -79.87
N LEU A 30 -5.69 68.35 -79.70
CA LEU A 30 -5.16 68.78 -78.41
C LEU A 30 -6.27 69.05 -77.39
N LEU A 31 -7.37 69.68 -77.81
CA LEU A 31 -8.55 69.90 -76.96
C LEU A 31 -9.19 68.57 -76.53
N LEU A 32 -9.30 67.59 -77.44
CA LEU A 32 -9.82 66.26 -77.14
C LEU A 32 -8.94 65.51 -76.14
N LEU A 33 -7.62 65.57 -76.30
CA LEU A 33 -6.67 64.98 -75.36
C LEU A 33 -6.69 65.68 -73.99
N ALA A 34 -6.81 67.01 -73.98
CA ALA A 34 -6.96 67.77 -72.74
C ALA A 34 -8.26 67.41 -72.02
N LEU A 35 -9.39 67.32 -72.75
CA LEU A 35 -10.68 66.94 -72.20
C LEU A 35 -10.71 65.48 -71.71
N SER A 36 -10.07 64.56 -72.44
CA SER A 36 -9.98 63.15 -72.01
C SER A 36 -9.09 63.00 -70.78
N ALA A 37 -7.97 63.72 -70.71
CA ALA A 37 -7.11 63.78 -69.52
C ALA A 37 -7.82 64.45 -68.33
N TRP A 38 -8.63 65.48 -68.58
CA TRP A 38 -9.39 66.15 -67.53
C TRP A 38 -10.54 65.28 -67.00
N ARG A 39 -11.21 64.53 -67.88
CA ARG A 39 -12.20 63.52 -67.48
C ARG A 39 -11.56 62.34 -66.75
N GLY A 40 -10.37 61.90 -67.18
CA GLY A 40 -9.62 60.79 -66.56
C GLY A 40 -9.02 61.16 -65.20
N SER A 41 -8.56 62.39 -65.01
CA SER A 41 -8.08 62.87 -63.69
C SER A 41 -9.22 63.00 -62.68
N ARG A 42 -10.39 63.49 -63.11
CA ARG A 42 -11.59 63.52 -62.24
C ARG A 42 -12.06 62.13 -61.79
N ARG A 43 -11.96 61.12 -62.67
CA ARG A 43 -12.28 59.72 -62.31
C ARG A 43 -11.29 59.15 -61.29
N ARG A 44 -9.99 59.35 -61.51
CA ARG A 44 -8.93 58.91 -60.58
C ARG A 44 -9.06 59.54 -59.19
N ALA A 45 -9.47 60.82 -59.12
CA ALA A 45 -9.68 61.48 -57.83
C ALA A 45 -10.82 60.85 -57.02
N LEU A 46 -11.92 60.45 -57.67
CA LEU A 46 -13.03 59.76 -57.00
C LEU A 46 -12.66 58.34 -56.57
N GLU A 47 -11.93 57.60 -57.41
CA GLU A 47 -11.43 56.26 -57.09
C GLU A 47 -10.46 56.29 -55.89
N ALA A 48 -9.59 57.30 -55.82
CA ALA A 48 -8.67 57.49 -54.70
C ALA A 48 -9.39 57.77 -53.37
N LEU A 49 -10.48 58.55 -53.39
CA LEU A 49 -11.30 58.80 -52.20
C LEU A 49 -11.99 57.52 -51.70
N ILE A 50 -12.59 56.74 -52.62
CA ILE A 50 -13.24 55.47 -52.27
C ILE A 50 -12.22 54.43 -51.79
N ALA A 51 -11.03 54.39 -52.39
CA ALA A 51 -9.95 53.51 -51.94
C ALA A 51 -9.44 53.88 -50.54
N ALA A 52 -9.34 55.19 -50.24
CA ALA A 52 -8.95 55.67 -48.91
C ALA A 52 -10.00 55.33 -47.84
N GLU A 53 -11.30 55.38 -48.17
CA GLU A 53 -12.37 55.01 -47.24
C GLU A 53 -12.38 53.50 -46.95
N ARG A 54 -12.22 52.66 -47.99
CA ARG A 54 -12.06 51.20 -47.79
C ARG A 54 -10.83 50.86 -46.98
N ALA A 55 -9.71 51.56 -47.19
CA ALA A 55 -8.49 51.36 -46.41
C ALA A 55 -8.71 51.66 -44.92
N ARG A 56 -9.45 52.72 -44.60
CA ARG A 56 -9.82 53.05 -43.22
C ARG A 56 -10.71 51.98 -42.59
N GLU A 57 -11.74 51.52 -43.31
CA GLU A 57 -12.60 50.43 -42.81
C GLU A 57 -11.81 49.13 -42.56
N THR A 58 -10.84 48.81 -43.42
CA THR A 58 -9.99 47.63 -43.20
C THR A 58 -9.06 47.81 -42.03
N ASP A 59 -8.47 48.99 -41.84
CA ASP A 59 -7.60 49.29 -40.70
C ASP A 59 -8.37 49.21 -39.38
N ASP A 60 -9.61 49.72 -39.34
CA ASP A 60 -10.48 49.64 -38.16
C ASP A 60 -10.84 48.17 -37.82
N LYS A 61 -11.17 47.35 -38.82
CA LYS A 61 -11.43 45.91 -38.64
C LYS A 61 -10.19 45.16 -38.15
N VAL A 62 -9.01 45.50 -38.66
CA VAL A 62 -7.74 44.90 -38.21
C VAL A 62 -7.43 45.33 -36.78
N ALA A 63 -7.66 46.59 -36.42
CA ALA A 63 -7.48 47.08 -35.06
C ALA A 63 -8.45 46.41 -34.07
N GLU A 64 -9.71 46.20 -34.47
CA GLU A 64 -10.70 45.49 -33.67
C GLU A 64 -10.32 44.00 -33.50
N MET A 65 -9.90 43.33 -34.58
CA MET A 65 -9.42 41.95 -34.54
C MET A 65 -8.20 41.80 -33.63
N ASN A 66 -7.25 42.74 -33.69
CA ASN A 66 -6.07 42.75 -32.81
C ASN A 66 -6.46 42.96 -31.34
N ARG A 67 -7.46 43.80 -31.04
CA ARG A 67 -7.98 43.99 -29.67
C ARG A 67 -8.64 42.73 -29.14
N LEU A 68 -9.50 42.09 -29.94
CA LEU A 68 -10.14 40.82 -29.59
C LEU A 68 -9.09 39.73 -29.36
N GLN A 69 -8.08 39.65 -30.22
CA GLN A 69 -6.98 38.71 -30.06
C GLN A 69 -6.22 38.97 -28.75
N ALA A 70 -5.92 40.22 -28.43
CA ALA A 70 -5.25 40.59 -27.17
C ALA A 70 -6.10 40.24 -25.94
N GLU A 71 -7.42 40.46 -25.98
CA GLU A 71 -8.33 40.06 -24.90
C GLU A 71 -8.37 38.53 -24.73
N LEU A 72 -8.43 37.78 -25.83
CA LEU A 72 -8.38 36.32 -25.80
C LEU A 72 -7.05 35.81 -25.23
N THR A 73 -5.91 36.38 -25.66
CA THR A 73 -4.59 36.03 -25.12
C THR A 73 -4.52 36.33 -23.62
N GLY A 74 -5.03 37.48 -23.17
CA GLY A 74 -5.07 37.85 -21.76
C GLY A 74 -5.93 36.89 -20.92
N ARG A 75 -7.13 36.53 -21.42
CA ARG A 75 -7.98 35.52 -20.78
C ARG A 75 -7.30 34.15 -20.73
N MET A 76 -6.65 33.72 -21.80
CA MET A 76 -5.91 32.46 -21.82
C MET A 76 -4.76 32.45 -20.79
N GLN A 77 -4.02 33.56 -20.67
CA GLN A 77 -2.98 33.71 -19.64
C GLN A 77 -3.57 33.63 -18.23
N SER A 78 -4.66 34.34 -17.95
CA SER A 78 -5.33 34.27 -16.65
C SER A 78 -5.86 32.85 -16.34
N MET A 79 -6.37 32.14 -17.35
CA MET A 79 -6.85 30.77 -17.19
C MET A 79 -5.70 29.80 -16.93
N ALA A 80 -4.56 30.00 -17.59
CA ALA A 80 -3.34 29.25 -17.32
C ALA A 80 -2.82 29.48 -15.90
N GLU A 81 -2.87 30.73 -15.40
CA GLU A 81 -2.46 31.08 -14.04
C GLU A 81 -3.39 30.47 -12.98
N ILE A 82 -4.71 30.54 -13.19
CA ILE A 82 -5.70 29.88 -12.32
C ILE A 82 -5.52 28.36 -12.31
N LEU A 83 -5.27 27.75 -13.48
CA LEU A 83 -5.04 26.32 -13.56
C LEU A 83 -3.74 25.92 -12.85
N SER A 84 -2.67 26.70 -13.03
CA SER A 84 -1.38 26.47 -12.39
C SER A 84 -1.46 26.55 -10.86
N THR A 85 -2.13 27.58 -10.34
CA THR A 85 -2.36 27.75 -8.90
C THR A 85 -3.19 26.60 -8.32
N ARG A 86 -4.32 26.24 -8.96
CA ARG A 86 -5.14 25.10 -8.54
C ARG A 86 -4.40 23.76 -8.60
N GLN A 87 -3.57 23.56 -9.63
CA GLN A 87 -2.73 22.36 -9.73
C GLN A 87 -1.71 22.30 -8.59
N GLY A 88 -1.11 23.45 -8.23
CA GLY A 88 -0.21 23.56 -7.09
C GLY A 88 -0.90 23.26 -5.75
N ASP A 89 -2.10 23.80 -5.54
CA ASP A 89 -2.87 23.54 -4.32
C ASP A 89 -3.29 22.08 -4.19
N LEU A 90 -3.70 21.46 -5.30
CA LEU A 90 -4.02 20.02 -5.32
C LEU A 90 -2.79 19.17 -5.04
N ALA A 91 -1.63 19.51 -5.61
CA ALA A 91 -0.39 18.81 -5.33
C ALA A 91 0.00 18.90 -3.84
N ARG A 92 -0.19 20.07 -3.22
CA ARG A 92 0.04 20.26 -1.77
C ARG A 92 -0.94 19.43 -0.93
N LEU A 93 -2.23 19.46 -1.25
CA LEU A 93 -3.24 18.71 -0.50
C LEU A 93 -3.02 17.19 -0.61
N VAL A 94 -2.60 16.70 -1.78
CA VAL A 94 -2.21 15.30 -1.96
C VAL A 94 -0.96 14.96 -1.14
N ALA A 95 0.06 15.84 -1.13
CA ALA A 95 1.27 15.64 -0.33
C ALA A 95 0.95 15.58 1.17
N ASP A 96 0.13 16.52 1.67
CA ASP A 96 -0.30 16.55 3.08
C ASP A 96 -1.10 15.30 3.45
N ARG A 97 -1.99 14.84 2.55
CA ARG A 97 -2.76 13.61 2.78
C ARG A 97 -1.87 12.38 2.81
N MET A 98 -0.89 12.30 1.91
CA MET A 98 0.09 11.21 1.88
C MET A 98 0.97 11.19 3.12
N GLU A 99 1.40 12.35 3.63
CA GLU A 99 2.16 12.45 4.86
C GLU A 99 1.31 12.02 6.08
N GLY A 100 0.05 12.46 6.15
CA GLY A 100 -0.87 12.02 7.19
C GLY A 100 -1.12 10.50 7.16
N LEU A 101 -1.33 9.92 5.97
CA LEU A 101 -1.45 8.47 5.80
C LEU A 101 -0.18 7.75 6.19
N ARG A 102 1.00 8.23 5.78
CA ARG A 102 2.30 7.65 6.16
C ARG A 102 2.47 7.61 7.67
N HIS A 103 2.13 8.69 8.35
CA HIS A 103 2.23 8.77 9.81
C HIS A 103 1.26 7.80 10.50
N GLN A 104 0.00 7.78 10.07
CA GLN A 104 -1.02 6.90 10.65
C GLN A 104 -0.71 5.41 10.39
N VAL A 105 -0.24 5.07 9.19
CA VAL A 105 0.20 3.71 8.86
C VAL A 105 1.44 3.34 9.68
N GLY A 106 2.41 4.24 9.80
CA GLY A 106 3.62 4.00 10.60
C GLY A 106 3.30 3.72 12.08
N GLN A 107 2.47 4.56 12.70
CA GLN A 107 2.01 4.37 14.07
C GLN A 107 1.21 3.07 14.23
N GLY A 108 0.29 2.79 13.30
CA GLY A 108 -0.51 1.58 13.32
C GLY A 108 0.34 0.31 13.21
N LEU A 109 1.34 0.31 12.32
CA LEU A 109 2.27 -0.81 12.18
C LEU A 109 3.11 -1.00 13.45
N GLU A 110 3.64 0.08 14.01
CA GLU A 110 4.48 0.02 15.22
C GLU A 110 3.69 -0.51 16.42
N GLN A 111 2.45 -0.02 16.60
CA GLN A 111 1.57 -0.51 17.64
C GLN A 111 1.23 -1.99 17.45
N ASN A 112 0.96 -2.41 16.21
CA ASN A 112 0.65 -3.81 15.90
C ASN A 112 1.86 -4.73 16.15
N VAL A 113 3.07 -4.29 15.79
CA VAL A 113 4.32 -5.00 16.07
C VAL A 113 4.53 -5.15 17.58
N ARG A 114 4.33 -4.09 18.37
CA ARG A 114 4.42 -4.14 19.84
C ARG A 114 3.42 -5.12 20.44
N GLN A 115 2.14 -5.05 20.02
CA GLN A 115 1.10 -5.94 20.52
C GLN A 115 1.34 -7.40 20.12
N THR A 116 1.84 -7.63 18.90
CA THR A 116 2.23 -8.97 18.42
C THR A 116 3.41 -9.51 19.22
N SER A 117 4.44 -8.70 19.46
CA SER A 117 5.60 -9.07 20.27
C SER A 117 5.21 -9.43 21.70
N GLU A 118 4.33 -8.63 22.32
CA GLU A 118 3.82 -8.92 23.67
C GLU A 118 3.00 -10.22 23.70
N SER A 119 2.16 -10.43 22.68
CA SER A 119 1.36 -11.66 22.55
C SER A 119 2.25 -12.89 22.37
N LEU A 120 3.29 -12.80 21.55
CA LEU A 120 4.29 -13.86 21.37
C LEU A 120 5.05 -14.14 22.68
N GLY A 121 5.41 -13.10 23.44
CA GLY A 121 6.02 -13.25 24.77
C GLY A 121 5.13 -14.03 25.74
N ARG A 122 3.84 -13.68 25.81
CA ARG A 122 2.86 -14.42 26.63
C ARG A 122 2.66 -15.87 26.18
N LEU A 123 2.69 -16.12 24.86
CA LEU A 123 2.63 -17.48 24.32
C LEU A 123 3.88 -18.29 24.70
N GLN A 124 5.06 -17.68 24.64
CA GLN A 124 6.31 -18.32 25.03
C GLN A 124 6.33 -18.66 26.53
N GLU A 125 5.82 -17.77 27.39
CA GLU A 125 5.64 -18.05 28.82
C GLU A 125 4.69 -19.22 29.06
N ARG A 126 3.52 -19.24 28.40
CA ARG A 126 2.57 -20.36 28.49
C ARG A 126 3.19 -21.67 28.00
N LEU A 127 3.97 -21.63 26.92
CA LEU A 127 4.67 -22.82 26.41
C LEU A 127 5.73 -23.32 27.38
N ALA A 128 6.46 -22.43 28.06
CA ALA A 128 7.41 -22.82 29.10
C ALA A 128 6.71 -23.51 30.28
N VAL A 129 5.55 -23.00 30.71
CA VAL A 129 4.73 -23.65 31.74
C VAL A 129 4.25 -25.02 31.27
N ILE A 130 3.78 -25.14 30.01
CA ILE A 130 3.35 -26.42 29.43
C ILE A 130 4.51 -27.42 29.38
N ASP A 131 5.71 -27.01 28.95
CA ASP A 131 6.91 -27.86 28.92
C ASP A 131 7.27 -28.37 30.32
N SER A 132 7.20 -27.49 31.33
CA SER A 132 7.43 -27.87 32.73
C SER A 132 6.38 -28.88 33.24
N ALA A 133 5.11 -28.67 32.90
CA ALA A 133 4.02 -29.56 33.26
C ALA A 133 4.18 -30.93 32.58
N GLN A 134 4.61 -30.96 31.31
CA GLN A 134 4.90 -32.21 30.60
C GLN A 134 6.04 -32.99 31.25
N LYS A 135 7.15 -32.34 31.60
CA LYS A 135 8.27 -33.00 32.31
C LYS A 135 7.82 -33.62 33.64
N ASN A 136 7.03 -32.89 34.42
CA ASN A 136 6.46 -33.41 35.67
C ASN A 136 5.51 -34.59 35.43
N LEU A 137 4.67 -34.52 34.39
CA LEU A 137 3.80 -35.63 33.97
C LEU A 137 4.59 -36.87 33.53
N THR A 138 5.67 -36.70 32.77
CA THR A 138 6.53 -37.81 32.34
C THR A 138 7.17 -38.50 33.54
N ASN A 139 7.70 -37.74 34.51
CA ASN A 139 8.28 -38.30 35.73
C ASN A 139 7.24 -39.07 36.55
N LEU A 140 6.07 -38.48 36.78
CA LEU A 140 4.97 -39.13 37.50
C LEU A 140 4.51 -40.42 36.78
N THR A 141 4.40 -40.37 35.46
CA THR A 141 4.01 -41.55 34.67
C THR A 141 5.03 -42.68 34.80
N SER A 142 6.33 -42.36 34.85
CA SER A 142 7.39 -43.36 35.09
C SER A 142 7.24 -44.03 36.46
N GLU A 143 7.01 -43.25 37.52
CA GLU A 143 6.82 -43.78 38.88
C GLU A 143 5.57 -44.67 38.99
N VAL A 144 4.46 -44.26 38.36
CA VAL A 144 3.22 -45.04 38.31
C VAL A 144 3.40 -46.34 37.53
N VAL A 145 4.18 -46.35 36.44
CA VAL A 145 4.51 -47.57 35.70
C VAL A 145 5.37 -48.51 36.53
N THR A 146 6.39 -48.00 37.23
CA THR A 146 7.21 -48.82 38.14
C THR A 146 6.37 -49.42 39.27
N LEU A 147 5.47 -48.64 39.87
CA LEU A 147 4.57 -49.15 40.92
C LEU A 147 3.63 -50.23 40.38
N ARG A 148 3.07 -50.03 39.17
CA ARG A 148 2.22 -51.02 38.49
C ARG A 148 2.97 -52.32 38.25
N ASP A 149 4.22 -52.26 37.82
CA ASP A 149 5.02 -53.44 37.52
C ASP A 149 5.32 -54.25 38.79
N VAL A 150 5.64 -53.59 39.92
CA VAL A 150 5.76 -54.24 41.24
C VAL A 150 4.43 -54.85 41.69
N LEU A 151 3.31 -54.13 41.50
CA LEU A 151 1.98 -54.60 41.83
C LEU A 151 1.45 -55.69 40.90
N SER A 152 2.04 -55.91 39.73
CA SER A 152 1.63 -56.96 38.79
C SER A 152 2.25 -58.33 39.12
N ASN A 153 3.48 -58.36 39.66
CA ASN A 153 4.24 -59.57 39.95
C ASN A 153 3.99 -60.11 41.38
N LYS A 154 3.56 -61.38 41.50
CA LYS A 154 3.22 -62.01 42.80
C LYS A 154 4.42 -62.09 43.76
N GLN A 155 5.61 -62.39 43.26
CA GLN A 155 6.84 -62.53 44.03
C GLN A 155 7.33 -61.17 44.52
N ALA A 156 7.30 -60.14 43.66
CA ALA A 156 7.69 -58.77 44.02
C ALA A 156 6.75 -58.19 45.10
N ARG A 157 5.43 -58.43 44.99
CA ARG A 157 4.47 -58.06 46.03
C ARG A 157 4.74 -58.74 47.36
N GLY A 158 5.07 -60.04 47.34
CA GLY A 158 5.43 -60.80 48.53
C GLY A 158 6.68 -60.22 49.22
N ALA A 159 7.74 -59.99 48.44
CA ALA A 159 8.98 -59.40 48.94
C ALA A 159 8.79 -57.98 49.50
N TYR A 160 7.93 -57.16 48.87
CA TYR A 160 7.60 -55.83 49.38
C TYR A 160 6.83 -55.87 50.70
N GLY A 161 5.82 -56.75 50.80
CA GLY A 161 5.06 -56.95 52.03
C GLY A 161 5.95 -57.42 53.17
N GLN A 162 6.82 -58.39 52.89
CA GLN A 162 7.82 -58.89 53.83
C GLN A 162 8.80 -57.79 54.26
N GLY A 163 9.44 -57.10 53.31
CA GLY A 163 10.40 -56.04 53.62
C GLY A 163 9.80 -54.92 54.47
N ARG A 164 8.54 -54.56 54.22
CA ARG A 164 7.81 -53.59 55.05
C ARG A 164 7.55 -54.11 56.47
N MET A 165 7.18 -55.38 56.62
CA MET A 165 7.05 -56.02 57.93
C MET A 165 8.39 -56.04 58.67
N GLU A 166 9.49 -56.39 57.99
CA GLU A 166 10.83 -56.40 58.61
C GLU A 166 11.24 -55.01 59.11
N ALA A 167 10.97 -53.96 58.33
CA ALA A 167 11.25 -52.59 58.72
C ALA A 167 10.47 -52.18 59.98
N ILE A 168 9.17 -52.48 60.04
CA ILE A 168 8.31 -52.18 61.20
C ILE A 168 8.82 -52.91 62.45
N ILE A 169 9.20 -54.17 62.31
CA ILE A 169 9.69 -54.99 63.43
C ILE A 169 11.05 -54.50 63.93
N ARG A 170 11.98 -54.14 63.02
CA ARG A 170 13.28 -53.57 63.38
C ARG A 170 13.16 -52.22 64.08
N ASP A 171 12.18 -51.41 63.70
CA ASP A 171 11.93 -50.11 64.31
C ASP A 171 11.25 -50.23 65.70
N GLY A 172 10.34 -51.20 65.85
CA GLY A 172 9.54 -51.37 67.07
C GLY A 172 10.12 -52.29 68.15
N LEU A 173 11.07 -53.18 67.81
CA LEU A 173 11.58 -54.20 68.73
C LEU A 173 13.11 -54.25 68.75
N PRO A 174 13.74 -54.53 69.91
CA PRO A 174 15.19 -54.80 69.96
C PRO A 174 15.55 -56.12 69.26
N GLY A 175 16.69 -56.15 68.57
CA GLY A 175 17.15 -57.29 67.75
C GLY A 175 17.27 -58.65 68.45
N ALA A 176 17.28 -58.68 69.79
CA ALA A 176 17.31 -59.93 70.56
C ALA A 176 15.95 -60.65 70.63
N PHE A 177 14.85 -59.96 70.30
CA PHE A 177 13.48 -60.45 70.50
C PHE A 177 12.79 -60.89 69.20
N PHE A 178 13.51 -60.94 68.07
CA PHE A 178 12.93 -61.42 66.83
C PHE A 178 13.95 -62.10 65.93
N ALA A 179 13.46 -62.96 65.06
CA ALA A 179 14.24 -63.60 63.99
C ALA A 179 13.41 -63.61 62.70
N PHE A 180 14.04 -63.23 61.59
CA PHE A 180 13.43 -63.28 60.26
C PHE A 180 13.69 -64.64 59.60
N GLN A 181 12.66 -65.18 58.96
CA GLN A 181 12.70 -66.47 58.25
C GLN A 181 13.31 -67.66 59.03
N PRO A 182 13.06 -67.85 60.34
CA PRO A 182 13.62 -68.96 61.08
C PRO A 182 12.96 -70.28 60.65
N GLN A 183 13.72 -71.37 60.72
CA GLN A 183 13.16 -72.71 60.50
C GLN A 183 12.64 -73.28 61.82
N LEU A 184 11.34 -73.58 61.87
CA LEU A 184 10.71 -74.17 63.04
C LEU A 184 10.94 -75.69 63.10
N SER A 185 10.78 -76.29 64.28
CA SER A 185 10.92 -77.73 64.51
C SER A 185 9.93 -78.59 63.70
N ASN A 186 8.85 -78.00 63.21
CA ASN A 186 7.86 -78.63 62.33
C ASN A 186 8.17 -78.47 60.83
N GLY A 187 9.35 -77.94 60.47
CA GLY A 187 9.78 -77.72 59.09
C GLY A 187 9.15 -76.50 58.40
N LYS A 188 8.23 -75.78 59.05
CA LYS A 188 7.66 -74.53 58.50
C LYS A 188 8.62 -73.36 58.70
N ARG A 189 8.58 -72.41 57.76
CA ARG A 189 9.38 -71.19 57.78
C ARG A 189 8.44 -69.97 57.67
N PRO A 190 8.11 -69.31 58.79
CA PRO A 190 7.35 -68.07 58.75
C PRO A 190 8.24 -66.88 58.38
N ASP A 191 7.63 -65.75 58.01
CA ASP A 191 8.38 -64.53 57.65
C ASP A 191 9.10 -63.92 58.86
N CYS A 192 8.46 -63.90 60.03
CA CYS A 192 9.09 -63.48 61.28
C CYS A 192 8.61 -64.29 62.49
N LEU A 193 9.51 -64.49 63.44
CA LEU A 193 9.23 -65.02 64.77
C LEU A 193 9.64 -63.97 65.80
N VAL A 194 8.71 -63.58 66.67
CA VAL A 194 8.96 -62.66 67.79
C VAL A 194 8.93 -63.46 69.09
N THR A 195 9.94 -63.30 69.93
CA THR A 195 10.03 -63.90 71.25
C THR A 195 9.66 -62.87 72.32
N LEU A 196 8.75 -63.23 73.21
CA LEU A 196 8.28 -62.36 74.28
C LEU A 196 9.16 -62.56 75.53
N PRO A 197 9.60 -61.49 76.21
CA PRO A 197 10.30 -61.62 77.48
C PRO A 197 9.37 -62.24 78.53
N GLY A 198 9.73 -63.41 79.04
CA GLY A 198 8.99 -64.11 80.10
C GLY A 198 7.94 -65.12 79.62
N ASP A 199 7.66 -65.23 78.31
CA ASP A 199 6.85 -66.32 77.73
C ASP A 199 7.73 -67.12 76.77
N GLY A 200 7.85 -68.43 76.99
CA GLY A 200 8.64 -69.33 76.13
C GLY A 200 8.00 -69.60 74.77
N ARG A 201 6.77 -69.12 74.54
CA ARG A 201 6.07 -69.26 73.27
C ARG A 201 6.44 -68.12 72.33
N GLY A 202 6.87 -68.47 71.11
CA GLY A 202 7.14 -67.49 70.05
C GLY A 202 5.88 -67.11 69.26
N LEU A 203 5.73 -65.83 68.96
CA LEU A 203 4.68 -65.30 68.09
C LEU A 203 5.14 -65.37 66.64
N VAL A 204 4.38 -66.08 65.81
CA VAL A 204 4.64 -66.23 64.37
C VAL A 204 3.89 -65.15 63.60
N ILE A 205 4.59 -64.45 62.70
CA ILE A 205 4.05 -63.38 61.86
C ILE A 205 4.30 -63.74 60.38
N ASP A 206 3.27 -63.61 59.56
CA ASP A 206 3.31 -63.79 58.10
C ASP A 206 2.87 -62.49 57.43
N ALA A 207 3.69 -61.99 56.51
CA ALA A 207 3.46 -60.72 55.85
C ALA A 207 2.70 -60.93 54.54
N LYS A 208 1.44 -60.47 54.50
CA LYS A 208 0.60 -60.53 53.30
C LYS A 208 0.41 -59.16 52.68
N PHE A 209 0.67 -59.06 51.37
CA PHE A 209 0.42 -57.84 50.61
C PHE A 209 -1.09 -57.61 50.37
N PRO A 210 -1.67 -56.45 50.78
CA PRO A 210 -3.10 -56.16 50.62
C PRO A 210 -3.39 -55.57 49.23
N LEU A 211 -3.46 -56.42 48.20
CA LEU A 211 -3.64 -55.99 46.80
C LEU A 211 -4.91 -55.16 46.57
N GLU A 212 -6.01 -55.56 47.20
CA GLU A 212 -7.32 -54.93 47.01
C GLU A 212 -7.33 -53.48 47.54
N SER A 213 -6.78 -53.25 48.73
CA SER A 213 -6.64 -51.91 49.31
C SER A 213 -5.77 -50.99 48.46
N PHE A 214 -4.68 -51.51 47.88
CA PHE A 214 -3.84 -50.73 46.96
C PHE A 214 -4.51 -50.46 45.61
N THR A 215 -5.35 -51.38 45.14
CA THR A 215 -6.09 -51.20 43.87
C THR A 215 -7.18 -50.14 44.00
N GLN A 216 -7.73 -49.92 45.19
CA GLN A 216 -8.71 -48.85 45.48
C GLN A 216 -8.09 -47.45 45.57
N LEU A 217 -6.78 -47.35 45.78
CA LEU A 217 -6.01 -46.10 45.79
C LEU A 217 -5.63 -45.61 44.39
N ARG A 218 -5.90 -46.41 43.36
CA ARG A 218 -5.68 -46.10 41.94
C ARG A 218 -6.91 -45.43 41.34
#